data_AF-A0A6I3EZF5-F1
#
_entry.id   AF-A0A6I3EZF5-F1
#
_cell.length_a   1.000
_cell.length_b   1.000
_cell.length_c   1.000
_cell.angle_alpha   90.00
_cell.angle_beta   90.00
_cell.angle_gamma   90.00
#
_symmetry.space_group_name_H-M   'P 1'
#
loop_
_entity.id
_entity.type
_entity.pdbx_description
1 polymer ?
#
loop_
_entity_poly.entity_id
_entity_poly.type
_entity_poly.pdbx_seq_one_letter_code
_entity_poly.pdbx_strand_id
1 'polypeptide(L)'
;MSPIIVSLAPVGAFAAVLAVATMVHASIADARSVPTQPATPRHQRLHRHRPPPTAEQWAALLDAVSAEVRTGSSLTVAHRHALTAHPWCDLPPTGHDDEHAALVRHTLHSIRTLGGPGAVGLDAAASLLRERAALRAEVAVHSAQARLSARVMTTVPVAFCAWSLASSASFRRAWLSPIGVVCAVCGGLCNLCGWWWMRYSIGRVER
;
A
#
# COMPACT_ATOMS: atom_id res chain seq x y z
N MET A 1 -39.80 -50.87 12.78
CA MET A 1 -39.04 -50.19 11.71
C MET A 1 -39.00 -48.71 12.05
N SER A 2 -37.90 -48.23 12.63
CA SER A 2 -37.67 -46.80 12.90
C SER A 2 -36.43 -46.39 12.10
N PRO A 3 -36.52 -45.45 11.15
CA PRO A 3 -35.34 -44.99 10.46
C PRO A 3 -34.54 -44.05 11.34
N ILE A 4 -33.25 -44.34 11.34
CA ILE A 4 -32.15 -43.61 11.93
C ILE A 4 -32.06 -42.23 11.26
N ILE A 5 -32.23 -41.15 12.02
CA ILE A 5 -31.76 -39.81 11.60
C ILE A 5 -30.37 -39.63 12.21
N VAL A 6 -29.35 -40.01 11.43
CA VAL A 6 -27.96 -39.70 11.74
C VAL A 6 -27.82 -38.18 11.76
N SER A 7 -27.51 -37.65 12.95
CA SER A 7 -27.24 -36.24 13.20
C SER A 7 -25.99 -35.79 12.46
N LEU A 8 -26.15 -35.25 11.24
CA LEU A 8 -25.09 -34.59 10.46
C LEU A 8 -24.88 -33.11 10.85
N ALA A 9 -25.65 -32.58 11.81
CA ALA A 9 -25.67 -31.17 12.18
C ALA A 9 -24.38 -30.58 12.79
N PRO A 10 -23.51 -31.31 13.55
CA PRO A 10 -22.37 -30.67 14.19
C PRO A 10 -21.22 -30.34 13.21
N VAL A 11 -21.17 -30.99 12.05
CA VAL A 11 -20.09 -30.82 11.05
C VAL A 11 -20.24 -29.48 10.30
N GLY A 12 -21.48 -29.07 10.00
CA GLY A 12 -21.76 -27.83 9.27
C GLY A 12 -21.45 -26.56 10.05
N ALA A 13 -21.72 -26.52 11.36
CA ALA A 13 -21.38 -25.35 12.18
C ALA A 13 -19.89 -25.25 12.47
N PHE A 14 -19.19 -26.38 12.67
CA PHE A 14 -17.73 -26.36 12.77
C PHE A 14 -17.11 -25.90 11.46
N ALA A 15 -17.62 -26.35 10.31
CA ALA A 15 -17.19 -25.89 9.00
C ALA A 15 -17.45 -24.38 8.79
N ALA A 16 -18.58 -23.85 9.25
CA ALA A 16 -18.90 -22.43 9.13
C ALA A 16 -18.01 -21.54 10.03
N VAL A 17 -17.76 -21.96 11.28
CA VAL A 17 -16.86 -21.25 12.19
C VAL A 17 -15.41 -21.34 11.71
N LEU A 18 -14.98 -22.52 11.24
CA LEU A 18 -13.67 -22.71 10.63
C LEU A 18 -13.54 -21.90 9.33
N ALA A 19 -14.58 -21.80 8.51
CA ALA A 19 -14.61 -20.97 7.31
C ALA A 19 -14.48 -19.49 7.64
N VAL A 20 -15.22 -18.99 8.64
CA VAL A 20 -15.08 -17.59 9.10
C VAL A 20 -13.70 -17.35 9.70
N ALA A 21 -13.16 -18.27 10.51
CA ALA A 21 -11.84 -18.15 11.10
C ALA A 21 -10.71 -18.21 10.07
N THR A 22 -10.78 -19.13 9.10
CA THR A 22 -9.83 -19.23 7.98
C THR A 22 -9.93 -18.05 7.03
N MET A 23 -11.12 -17.52 6.80
CA MET A 23 -11.33 -16.33 5.96
C MET A 23 -10.82 -15.05 6.65
N VAL A 24 -11.00 -14.92 7.97
CA VAL A 24 -10.39 -13.86 8.77
C VAL A 24 -8.87 -14.02 8.80
N HIS A 25 -8.37 -15.25 8.94
CA HIS A 25 -6.93 -15.53 8.89
C HIS A 25 -6.33 -15.22 7.51
N ALA A 26 -7.02 -15.56 6.42
CA ALA A 26 -6.64 -15.25 5.05
C ALA A 26 -6.67 -13.74 4.78
N SER A 27 -7.67 -13.03 5.27
CA SER A 27 -7.77 -11.56 5.17
C SER A 27 -6.64 -10.87 5.97
N ILE A 28 -6.30 -11.39 7.15
CA ILE A 28 -5.17 -10.90 7.95
C ILE A 28 -3.81 -11.23 7.29
N ALA A 29 -3.68 -12.40 6.68
CA ALA A 29 -2.47 -12.83 5.97
C ALA A 29 -2.23 -11.98 4.70
N ASP A 30 -3.27 -11.72 3.92
CA ASP A 30 -3.24 -10.87 2.71
C ASP A 30 -2.91 -9.41 3.06
N ALA A 31 -3.38 -8.93 4.22
CA ALA A 31 -3.00 -7.62 4.73
C ALA A 31 -1.57 -7.57 5.30
N ARG A 32 -0.91 -8.71 5.58
CA ARG A 32 0.52 -8.78 5.96
C ARG A 32 1.42 -8.96 4.75
N SER A 33 0.90 -9.49 3.64
CA SER A 33 1.65 -9.50 2.38
C SER A 33 1.74 -8.09 1.80
N VAL A 34 2.78 -7.38 2.23
CA VAL A 34 3.64 -6.70 1.25
C VAL A 34 3.87 -7.71 0.12
N PRO A 35 3.70 -7.38 -1.16
CA PRO A 35 3.84 -8.33 -2.26
C PRO A 35 5.23 -8.97 -2.18
N THR A 36 5.29 -10.18 -1.62
CA THR A 36 6.50 -10.97 -1.53
C THR A 36 6.48 -11.82 -2.78
N GLN A 37 7.12 -11.28 -3.83
CA GLN A 37 7.39 -12.01 -5.06
C GLN A 37 7.97 -13.40 -4.73
N PRO A 38 7.61 -14.45 -5.49
CA PRO A 38 8.08 -15.80 -5.25
C PRO A 38 9.61 -15.86 -5.24
N ALA A 39 10.15 -16.52 -4.21
CA ALA A 39 11.57 -16.65 -3.93
C ALA A 39 12.32 -17.28 -5.12
N THR A 40 12.98 -16.43 -5.88
CA THR A 40 13.98 -16.79 -6.91
C THR A 40 15.38 -16.72 -6.28
N PRO A 41 16.38 -17.45 -6.79
CA PRO A 41 17.65 -17.70 -6.10
C PRO A 41 18.35 -16.41 -5.66
N ARG A 42 18.64 -16.31 -4.36
CA ARG A 42 19.06 -15.10 -3.62
C ARG A 42 20.30 -14.38 -4.15
N HIS A 43 21.19 -15.04 -4.88
CA HIS A 43 22.46 -14.45 -5.30
C HIS A 43 22.39 -13.55 -6.53
N GLN A 44 21.32 -13.63 -7.34
CA GLN A 44 21.21 -12.90 -8.61
C GLN A 44 20.33 -11.64 -8.54
N ARG A 45 19.55 -11.49 -7.46
CA ARG A 45 18.66 -10.33 -7.23
C ARG A 45 19.33 -9.11 -6.60
N LEU A 46 20.47 -9.27 -5.93
CA LEU A 46 21.11 -8.18 -5.20
C LEU A 46 21.70 -7.08 -6.11
N HIS A 47 21.92 -7.38 -7.39
CA HIS A 47 22.50 -6.40 -8.34
C HIS A 47 21.48 -5.66 -9.21
N ARG A 48 20.18 -5.99 -9.18
CA ARG A 48 19.22 -5.46 -10.19
C ARG A 48 18.06 -4.62 -9.67
N HIS A 49 17.81 -4.58 -8.37
CA HIS A 49 16.75 -3.74 -7.82
C HIS A 49 17.32 -2.74 -6.82
N ARG A 50 18.11 -1.77 -7.31
CA ARG A 50 18.25 -0.53 -6.57
C ARG A 50 16.91 0.18 -6.65
N PRO A 51 16.38 0.65 -5.50
CA PRO A 51 15.16 1.43 -5.52
C PRO A 51 15.39 2.68 -6.36
N PRO A 52 14.38 3.10 -7.11
CA PRO A 52 14.45 4.33 -7.88
C PRO A 52 14.65 5.56 -6.98
N PRO A 53 15.18 6.66 -7.55
CA PRO A 53 15.45 7.85 -6.77
C PRO A 53 14.17 8.49 -6.23
N THR A 54 14.19 8.85 -4.95
CA THR A 54 13.02 9.41 -4.26
C THR A 54 12.80 10.88 -4.62
N ALA A 55 11.58 11.38 -4.40
CA ALA A 55 11.28 12.80 -4.60
C ALA A 55 12.18 13.72 -3.74
N GLU A 56 12.56 13.27 -2.54
CA GLU A 56 13.49 13.98 -1.66
C GLU A 56 14.90 14.06 -2.25
N GLN A 57 15.38 12.98 -2.88
CA GLN A 57 16.67 12.97 -3.57
C GLN A 57 16.67 13.96 -4.75
N TRP A 58 15.60 13.99 -5.55
CA TRP A 58 15.43 14.97 -6.62
C TRP A 58 15.33 16.41 -6.09
N ALA A 59 14.66 16.64 -4.95
CA ALA A 59 14.59 17.95 -4.31
C ALA A 59 15.98 18.41 -3.86
N ALA A 60 16.75 17.53 -3.21
CA ALA A 60 18.12 17.82 -2.77
C ALA A 60 19.05 18.18 -3.93
N LEU A 61 18.92 17.49 -5.07
CA LEU A 61 19.62 17.85 -6.30
C LEU A 61 19.29 19.28 -6.74
N LEU A 62 18.00 19.64 -6.78
CA LEU A 62 17.58 20.98 -7.18
C LEU A 62 18.06 22.06 -6.21
N ASP A 63 18.07 21.79 -4.90
CA ASP A 63 18.61 22.72 -3.90
C ASP A 63 20.10 22.97 -4.11
N ALA A 64 20.89 21.93 -4.39
CA ALA A 64 22.31 22.05 -4.66
C ALA A 64 22.56 22.93 -5.90
N VAL A 65 21.80 22.70 -6.97
CA VAL A 65 21.88 23.54 -8.18
C VAL A 65 21.45 24.98 -7.87
N SER A 66 20.37 25.18 -7.12
CA SER A 66 19.87 26.51 -6.74
C SER A 66 20.90 27.28 -5.91
N ALA A 67 21.52 26.62 -4.92
CA ALA A 67 22.56 27.19 -4.08
C ALA A 67 23.75 27.68 -4.90
N GLU A 68 24.24 26.87 -5.83
CA GLU A 68 25.35 27.27 -6.72
C GLU A 68 24.97 28.40 -7.67
N VAL A 69 23.75 28.38 -8.23
CA VAL A 69 23.26 29.48 -9.08
C VAL A 69 23.18 30.79 -8.28
N ARG A 70 22.77 30.75 -7.00
CA ARG A 70 22.78 31.93 -6.11
C ARG A 70 24.20 32.45 -5.83
N THR A 71 25.21 31.57 -5.81
CA THR A 71 26.62 31.98 -5.68
C THR A 71 27.24 32.53 -6.97
N GLY A 72 26.49 32.52 -8.08
CA GLY A 72 26.93 33.06 -9.37
C GLY A 72 27.42 32.01 -10.38
N SER A 73 27.38 30.72 -10.05
CA SER A 73 27.67 29.66 -11.03
C SER A 73 26.63 29.63 -12.14
N SER A 74 27.08 29.41 -13.37
CA SER A 74 26.13 29.17 -14.48
C SER A 74 25.31 27.90 -14.20
N LEU A 75 24.04 27.88 -14.63
CA LEU A 75 23.15 26.74 -14.43
C LEU A 75 23.73 25.41 -14.94
N THR A 76 24.47 25.44 -16.05
CA THR A 76 25.10 24.23 -16.62
C THR A 76 26.24 23.71 -15.76
N VAL A 77 27.05 24.62 -15.19
CA VAL A 77 28.14 24.26 -14.26
C VAL A 77 27.57 23.74 -12.96
N ALA A 78 26.61 24.46 -12.36
CA ALA A 78 25.92 24.07 -11.14
C ALA A 78 25.25 22.69 -11.28
N HIS A 79 24.53 22.47 -12.38
CA HIS A 79 23.91 21.18 -12.66
C HIS A 79 24.92 20.04 -12.77
N ARG A 80 26.02 20.25 -13.50
CA ARG A 80 27.07 19.23 -13.66
C ARG A 80 27.71 18.88 -12.31
N HIS A 81 28.01 19.89 -11.50
CA HIS A 81 28.64 19.68 -10.20
C HIS A 81 27.68 18.95 -9.23
N ALA A 82 26.40 19.32 -9.23
CA ALA A 82 25.40 18.61 -8.45
C ALA A 82 25.25 17.13 -8.88
N LEU A 83 25.29 16.82 -10.19
CA LEU A 83 25.29 15.44 -10.67
C LEU A 83 26.49 14.64 -10.15
N THR A 84 27.69 15.24 -10.12
CA THR A 84 28.88 14.57 -9.57
C THR A 84 28.80 14.35 -8.05
N ALA A 85 28.07 15.20 -7.33
CA ALA A 85 27.83 15.06 -5.90
C ALA A 85 26.73 14.04 -5.55
N HIS A 86 25.94 13.61 -6.53
CA HIS A 86 24.79 12.72 -6.36
C HIS A 86 24.92 11.44 -7.19
N PRO A 87 25.59 10.38 -6.66
CA PRO A 87 25.90 9.14 -7.40
C PRO A 87 24.69 8.35 -7.91
N TRP A 88 23.48 8.68 -7.45
CA TRP A 88 22.24 8.04 -7.88
C TRP A 88 21.71 8.60 -9.21
N CYS A 89 22.26 9.71 -9.72
CA CYS A 89 21.84 10.30 -11.00
C CYS A 89 22.25 9.49 -12.24
N ASP A 90 23.21 8.57 -12.13
CA ASP A 90 23.63 7.69 -13.24
C ASP A 90 22.71 6.45 -13.42
N LEU A 91 21.64 6.33 -12.63
CA LEU A 91 20.72 5.20 -12.70
C LEU A 91 19.76 5.33 -13.91
N PRO A 92 19.53 4.25 -14.68
CA PRO A 92 18.61 4.28 -15.81
C PRO A 92 17.17 4.54 -15.34
N PRO A 93 16.38 5.33 -16.09
CA PRO A 93 15.01 5.67 -15.70
C PRO A 93 14.13 4.41 -15.68
N THR A 94 13.50 4.13 -14.54
CA THR A 94 12.49 3.08 -14.38
C THR A 94 11.09 3.68 -14.54
N GLY A 95 10.25 3.08 -15.39
CA GLY A 95 9.04 3.68 -16.01
C GLY A 95 7.84 4.07 -15.13
N HIS A 96 8.00 4.32 -13.83
CA HIS A 96 7.00 5.00 -12.98
C HIS A 96 7.63 6.12 -12.12
N ASP A 97 8.94 6.04 -11.89
CA ASP A 97 9.77 7.06 -11.22
C ASP A 97 10.17 8.20 -12.16
N ASP A 98 9.80 8.07 -13.43
CA ASP A 98 10.09 9.03 -14.48
C ASP A 98 9.27 10.33 -14.34
N GLU A 99 8.24 10.38 -13.49
CA GLU A 99 7.47 11.60 -13.25
C GLU A 99 8.31 12.69 -12.57
N HIS A 100 9.06 12.33 -11.52
CA HIS A 100 9.94 13.28 -10.82
C HIS A 100 11.11 13.71 -11.69
N ALA A 101 11.68 12.77 -12.44
CA ALA A 101 12.74 13.05 -13.41
C ALA A 101 12.21 13.95 -14.55
N ALA A 102 10.99 13.71 -15.04
CA ALA A 102 10.35 14.55 -16.06
C ALA A 102 10.09 15.97 -15.56
N LEU A 103 9.62 16.13 -14.31
CA LEU A 103 9.46 17.44 -13.68
C LEU A 103 10.79 18.18 -13.61
N VAL A 104 11.85 17.54 -13.10
CA VAL A 104 13.19 18.13 -13.01
C VAL A 104 13.72 18.52 -14.39
N ARG A 105 13.62 17.61 -15.37
CA ARG A 105 14.02 17.87 -16.78
C ARG A 105 13.25 19.06 -17.36
N HIS A 106 11.94 19.11 -17.14
CA HIS A 106 11.10 20.19 -17.63
C HIS A 106 11.46 21.52 -16.96
N THR A 107 11.61 21.57 -15.63
CA THR A 107 12.03 22.77 -14.91
C THR A 107 13.39 23.28 -15.40
N LEU A 108 14.39 22.39 -15.52
CA LEU A 108 15.71 22.76 -16.04
C LEU A 108 15.65 23.27 -17.48
N HIS A 109 14.83 22.65 -18.33
CA HIS A 109 14.61 23.09 -19.70
C HIS A 109 13.98 24.49 -19.73
N SER A 110 12.89 24.70 -18.99
CA SER A 110 12.16 25.97 -18.92
C SER A 110 13.05 27.11 -18.42
N ILE A 111 13.88 26.89 -17.40
CA ILE A 111 14.82 27.90 -16.91
C ILE A 111 15.87 28.25 -17.98
N ARG A 112 16.37 27.25 -18.73
CA ARG A 112 17.34 27.47 -19.81
C ARG A 112 16.74 28.23 -20.99
N THR A 113 15.48 27.97 -21.33
CA THR A 113 14.83 28.56 -22.52
C THR A 113 14.26 29.95 -22.27
N LEU A 114 13.65 30.18 -21.10
CA LEU A 114 12.96 31.43 -20.80
C LEU A 114 13.89 32.49 -20.23
N GLY A 115 15.00 32.09 -19.60
CA GLY A 115 15.87 32.99 -18.87
C GLY A 115 15.19 33.60 -17.63
N GLY A 116 15.98 34.20 -16.73
CA GLY A 116 15.49 34.81 -15.50
C GLY A 116 16.09 34.20 -14.22
N PRO A 117 15.53 34.51 -13.03
CA PRO A 117 16.05 34.05 -11.74
C PRO A 117 15.90 32.53 -11.56
N GLY A 118 16.80 31.75 -12.16
CA GLY A 118 16.71 30.29 -12.21
C GLY A 118 16.65 29.62 -10.84
N ALA A 119 17.31 30.20 -9.83
CA ALA A 119 17.26 29.73 -8.45
C ALA A 119 15.81 29.64 -7.91
N VAL A 120 14.98 30.64 -8.18
CA VAL A 120 13.58 30.67 -7.70
C VAL A 120 12.77 29.52 -8.31
N GLY A 121 12.96 29.24 -9.60
CA GLY A 121 12.28 28.12 -10.28
C GLY A 121 12.76 26.76 -9.77
N LEU A 122 14.05 26.62 -9.46
CA LEU A 122 14.61 25.41 -8.86
C LEU A 122 14.06 25.18 -7.45
N ASP A 123 13.98 26.22 -6.63
CA ASP A 123 13.44 26.16 -5.27
C ASP A 123 11.96 25.76 -5.27
N ALA A 124 11.16 26.33 -6.19
CA ALA A 124 9.75 25.99 -6.35
C ALA A 124 9.54 24.53 -6.78
N ALA A 125 10.40 24.02 -7.67
CA ALA A 125 10.36 22.61 -8.05
C ALA A 125 10.81 21.69 -6.91
N ALA A 126 11.83 22.09 -6.14
CA ALA A 126 12.27 21.36 -4.95
C ALA A 126 11.19 21.34 -3.86
N SER A 127 10.47 22.44 -3.63
CA SER A 127 9.36 22.49 -2.67
C SER A 127 8.21 21.58 -3.10
N LEU A 128 7.84 21.59 -4.39
CA LEU A 128 6.80 20.72 -4.93
C LEU A 128 7.13 19.23 -4.76
N LEU A 129 8.39 18.85 -4.98
CA LEU A 129 8.83 17.47 -4.77
C LEU A 129 8.74 17.03 -3.30
N ARG A 130 9.12 17.91 -2.36
CA ARG A 130 8.97 17.65 -0.91
C ARG A 130 7.50 17.57 -0.49
N GLU A 131 6.65 18.43 -1.03
CA GLU A 131 5.20 18.38 -0.79
C GLU A 131 4.62 17.05 -1.27
N ARG A 132 4.99 16.60 -2.48
CA ARG A 132 4.59 15.26 -2.97
C ARG A 132 5.10 14.13 -2.08
N ALA A 133 6.31 14.24 -1.53
CA ALA A 133 6.84 13.26 -0.59
C ALA A 133 6.01 13.24 0.72
N ALA A 134 5.69 14.41 1.26
CA ALA A 134 4.87 14.56 2.46
C ALA A 134 3.45 13.99 2.26
N LEU A 135 2.79 14.34 1.16
CA LEU A 135 1.47 13.81 0.81
C LEU A 135 1.47 12.27 0.72
N ARG A 136 2.51 11.66 0.14
CA ARG A 136 2.64 10.20 0.09
C ARG A 136 2.81 9.59 1.48
N ALA A 137 3.57 10.24 2.35
CA ALA A 137 3.72 9.80 3.74
C ALA A 137 2.39 9.90 4.50
N GLU A 138 1.62 10.98 4.31
CA GLU A 138 0.29 11.15 4.90
C GLU A 138 -0.69 10.08 4.42
N VAL A 139 -0.75 9.82 3.12
CA VAL A 139 -1.59 8.74 2.55
C VAL A 139 -1.19 7.39 3.14
N ALA A 140 0.11 7.11 3.29
CA ALA A 140 0.58 5.89 3.92
C ALA A 140 0.09 5.76 5.37
N VAL A 141 0.17 6.84 6.16
CA VAL A 141 -0.32 6.88 7.55
C VAL A 141 -1.83 6.67 7.63
N HIS A 142 -2.61 7.39 6.80
CA HIS A 142 -4.06 7.24 6.75
C HIS A 142 -4.48 5.83 6.32
N SER A 143 -3.79 5.24 5.35
CA SER A 143 -4.05 3.87 4.93
C SER A 143 -3.76 2.86 6.05
N ALA A 144 -2.71 3.08 6.83
CA ALA A 144 -2.39 2.25 7.99
C ALA A 144 -3.47 2.35 9.08
N GLN A 145 -3.97 3.55 9.34
CA GLN A 145 -5.05 3.79 10.30
C GLN A 145 -6.37 3.16 9.86
N ALA A 146 -6.75 3.30 8.58
CA ALA A 146 -7.93 2.66 8.02
C ALA A 146 -7.83 1.13 8.11
N ARG A 147 -6.67 0.56 7.79
CA ARG A 147 -6.41 -0.89 7.93
C ARG A 147 -6.49 -1.36 9.38
N LEU A 148 -6.00 -0.56 10.33
CA LEU A 148 -6.11 -0.88 11.76
C LEU A 148 -7.57 -0.85 12.23
N SER A 149 -8.34 0.16 11.85
CA SER A 149 -9.76 0.27 12.17
C SER A 149 -10.57 -0.91 11.60
N ALA A 150 -10.36 -1.25 10.33
CA ALA A 150 -10.99 -2.40 9.69
C ALA A 150 -10.65 -3.72 10.41
N ARG A 151 -9.39 -3.88 10.86
CA ARG A 151 -8.97 -5.04 11.66
C ARG A 151 -9.71 -5.10 12.99
N VAL A 152 -9.83 -3.99 13.72
CA VAL A 152 -10.53 -3.97 15.01
C VAL A 152 -12.01 -4.30 14.83
N MET A 153 -12.69 -3.63 13.90
CA MET A 153 -14.12 -3.84 13.63
C MET A 153 -14.44 -5.28 13.20
N THR A 154 -13.50 -5.97 12.56
CA THR A 154 -13.68 -7.38 12.15
C THR A 154 -13.26 -8.36 13.24
N THR A 155 -12.17 -8.10 13.97
CA THR A 155 -11.61 -9.04 14.95
C THR A 155 -12.46 -9.12 16.22
N VAL A 156 -13.00 -8.00 16.69
CA VAL A 156 -13.77 -7.95 17.95
C VAL A 156 -15.04 -8.80 17.88
N PRO A 157 -15.93 -8.66 16.86
CA PRO A 157 -17.14 -9.48 16.76
C PRO A 157 -16.82 -10.97 16.57
N VAL A 158 -15.76 -11.29 15.83
CA VAL A 158 -15.33 -12.68 15.58
C VAL A 158 -14.81 -13.32 16.86
N ALA A 159 -13.99 -12.62 17.63
CA ALA A 159 -13.49 -13.08 18.92
C ALA A 159 -14.65 -13.29 19.92
N PHE A 160 -15.60 -12.36 19.95
CA PHE A 160 -16.80 -12.49 20.78
C PHE A 160 -17.65 -13.69 20.37
N CYS A 161 -17.93 -13.87 19.07
CA CYS A 161 -18.66 -15.02 18.57
C CYS A 161 -17.96 -16.34 18.94
N ALA A 162 -16.64 -16.43 18.71
CA ALA A 162 -15.86 -17.62 19.05
C ALA A 162 -15.91 -17.93 20.56
N TRP A 163 -15.79 -16.90 21.40
CA TRP A 163 -15.92 -17.04 22.85
C TRP A 163 -17.32 -17.51 23.26
N SER A 164 -18.38 -16.93 22.71
CA SER A 164 -19.76 -17.32 23.00
C SER A 164 -20.08 -18.75 22.55
N LEU A 165 -19.54 -19.19 21.41
CA LEU A 165 -19.63 -20.57 20.93
C LEU A 165 -18.93 -21.57 21.86
N ALA A 166 -17.78 -21.19 22.43
CA ALA A 166 -17.04 -22.01 23.38
C ALA A 166 -17.71 -22.08 24.76
N SER A 167 -18.25 -20.96 25.25
CA SER A 167 -18.75 -20.82 26.62
C SER A 167 -20.22 -21.20 26.83
N SER A 168 -21.08 -21.13 25.80
CA SER A 168 -22.54 -21.31 25.97
C SER A 168 -23.17 -22.35 25.04
N ALA A 169 -23.76 -23.39 25.65
CA ALA A 169 -24.53 -24.40 24.93
C ALA A 169 -25.83 -23.86 24.30
N SER A 170 -26.43 -22.83 24.92
CA SER A 170 -27.62 -22.17 24.36
C SER A 170 -27.28 -21.30 23.16
N PHE A 171 -26.14 -20.59 23.19
CA PHE A 171 -25.65 -19.84 22.04
C PHE A 171 -25.34 -20.76 20.84
N ARG A 172 -24.69 -21.91 21.06
CA ARG A 172 -24.48 -22.91 19.99
C ARG A 172 -25.78 -23.38 19.35
N ARG A 173 -26.81 -23.68 20.15
CA ARG A 173 -28.11 -24.12 19.63
C ARG A 173 -28.79 -23.04 18.80
N ALA A 174 -28.72 -21.78 19.23
CA ALA A 174 -29.23 -20.64 18.48
C ALA A 174 -28.43 -20.40 17.18
N TRP A 175 -27.11 -20.52 17.23
CA TRP A 175 -26.24 -20.38 16.05
C TRP A 175 -26.49 -21.47 15.00
N LEU A 176 -26.78 -22.70 15.46
CA LEU A 176 -27.16 -23.85 14.62
C LEU A 176 -28.60 -23.80 14.12
N SER A 177 -29.42 -22.84 14.58
CA SER A 177 -30.78 -22.63 14.07
C SER A 177 -30.73 -22.22 12.59
N PRO A 178 -31.74 -22.57 11.77
CA PRO A 178 -31.84 -22.12 10.38
C PRO A 178 -31.66 -20.60 10.24
N ILE A 179 -32.22 -19.82 11.16
CA ILE A 179 -32.10 -18.35 11.19
C ILE A 179 -30.64 -17.93 11.48
N GLY A 180 -29.97 -18.60 12.42
CA GLY A 180 -28.57 -18.34 12.76
C GLY A 180 -27.63 -18.63 11.59
N VAL A 181 -27.87 -19.73 10.87
CA VAL A 181 -27.11 -20.10 9.67
C VAL A 181 -27.30 -19.08 8.55
N VAL A 182 -28.54 -18.66 8.26
CA VAL A 182 -28.82 -17.63 7.24
C VAL A 182 -28.10 -16.32 7.59
N CYS A 183 -28.15 -15.90 8.85
CA CYS A 183 -27.49 -14.68 9.29
C CYS A 183 -25.95 -14.78 9.15
N ALA A 184 -25.37 -15.93 9.50
CA ALA A 184 -23.93 -16.19 9.34
C ALA A 184 -23.51 -16.20 7.86
N VAL A 185 -24.30 -16.82 6.98
CA VAL A 185 -24.04 -16.84 5.53
C VAL A 185 -24.12 -15.42 4.96
N CYS A 186 -25.16 -14.65 5.30
CA CYS A 186 -25.28 -13.25 4.88
C CYS A 186 -24.10 -12.39 5.35
N GLY A 187 -23.68 -12.53 6.61
CA GLY A 187 -22.51 -11.84 7.15
C GLY A 187 -21.21 -12.22 6.42
N GLY A 188 -21.03 -13.50 6.12
CA GLY A 188 -19.91 -14.00 5.32
C GLY A 188 -19.89 -13.43 3.91
N LEU A 189 -21.03 -13.45 3.21
CA LEU A 189 -21.16 -12.89 1.86
C LEU A 189 -20.87 -11.39 1.83
N CYS A 190 -21.40 -10.62 2.80
CA CYS A 190 -21.12 -9.19 2.89
C CYS A 190 -19.62 -8.91 3.07
N ASN A 191 -18.94 -9.73 3.88
CA ASN A 191 -17.50 -9.63 4.10
C ASN A 191 -16.69 -10.02 2.84
N LEU A 192 -17.09 -11.06 2.09
CA LEU A 192 -16.51 -11.38 0.78
C LEU A 192 -16.70 -10.23 -0.22
N CYS A 193 -17.88 -9.64 -0.29
CA CYS A 193 -18.17 -8.51 -1.17
C CYS A 193 -17.28 -7.31 -0.84
N GLY A 194 -17.11 -6.99 0.45
CA GLY A 194 -16.21 -5.92 0.90
C GLY A 194 -14.76 -6.16 0.49
N TRP A 195 -14.26 -7.38 0.66
CA TRP A 195 -12.91 -7.76 0.23
C TRP A 195 -12.73 -7.71 -1.29
N TRP A 196 -13.70 -8.22 -2.05
CA TRP A 196 -13.67 -8.21 -3.51
C TRP A 196 -13.67 -6.78 -4.05
N TRP A 197 -14.49 -5.90 -3.46
CA TRP A 197 -14.54 -4.48 -3.82
C TRP A 197 -13.19 -3.79 -3.61
N MET A 198 -12.52 -4.03 -2.47
CA MET A 198 -11.21 -3.44 -2.20
C MET A 198 -10.16 -3.89 -3.23
N ARG A 199 -10.11 -5.19 -3.56
CA ARG A 199 -9.20 -5.71 -4.60
C ARG A 199 -9.49 -5.15 -5.99
N TYR A 200 -10.77 -5.02 -6.33
CA TYR A 200 -11.19 -4.46 -7.60
C TYR A 200 -10.82 -2.98 -7.74
N SER A 201 -10.95 -2.21 -6.65
CA SER A 201 -10.68 -0.76 -6.66
C SER A 201 -9.20 -0.46 -6.90
N ILE A 202 -8.29 -1.28 -6.35
CA ILE A 202 -6.84 -1.13 -6.53
C ILE A 202 -6.43 -1.30 -8.00
N GLY A 203 -7.00 -2.30 -8.71
CA GLY A 203 -6.67 -2.56 -10.13
C GLY A 203 -7.22 -1.53 -11.13
N ARG A 204 -8.03 -0.57 -10.69
CA ARG A 204 -8.50 0.56 -11.53
C ARG A 204 -7.61 1.79 -11.44
N VAL A 205 -6.83 1.95 -10.37
CA VAL A 205 -5.96 3.12 -10.18
C VAL A 205 -4.66 3.00 -10.99
N GLU A 206 -4.28 1.78 -11.38
CA GLU A 206 -3.08 1.50 -12.21
C GLU A 206 -3.33 1.53 -13.72
N ARG A 207 -4.55 1.81 -14.21
CA ARG A 207 -4.89 1.94 -15.64
C ARG A 207 -5.25 3.36 -16.00
#